data_AF-A0A4E0QPY7-F1
#
_entry.id   AF-A0A4E0QPY7-F1
#
_cell.length_a   1.000
_cell.length_b   1.000
_cell.length_c   1.000
_cell.angle_alpha   90.00
_cell.angle_beta   90.00
_cell.angle_gamma   90.00
#
_symmetry.space_group_name_H-M   'P 1'
#
loop_
_entity.id
_entity.type
_entity.pdbx_description
1 polymer ?
#
loop_
_entity_poly.entity_id
_entity_poly.type
_entity_poly.pdbx_seq_one_letter_code
_entity_poly.pdbx_strand_id
1 'polypeptide(L)'
;MINIDKLIWPDSTRFSIKEYSTEQWLGIVEPVLEKLHIFLKMSIEHEELENNVDDGFCIDIWSPNYLLGPLALSWKGILGGQILDEGCRIHISAILFLYCNKKKLITKEEDSFLEFVYEENSGKGEWKLNGWFEDEYQEYEFFDQDDVLRDEVL
;
A
#
# COMPACT_ATOMS: atom_id res chain seq x y z
N MET A 1 -3.60 -20.43 13.25
CA MET A 1 -3.28 -19.60 12.07
C MET A 1 -4.57 -18.93 11.65
N ILE A 2 -4.65 -17.60 11.76
CA ILE A 2 -5.83 -16.82 11.36
C ILE A 2 -5.94 -16.89 9.84
N ASN A 3 -7.15 -17.12 9.31
CA ASN A 3 -7.38 -17.07 7.87
C ASN A 3 -7.60 -15.61 7.48
N ILE A 4 -6.58 -15.01 6.85
CA ILE A 4 -6.61 -13.60 6.42
C ILE A 4 -7.76 -13.30 5.44
N ASP A 5 -8.05 -14.20 4.50
CA ASP A 5 -9.11 -13.97 3.53
C ASP A 5 -10.48 -13.85 4.23
N LYS A 6 -10.69 -14.57 5.34
CA LYS A 6 -11.89 -14.42 6.19
C LYS A 6 -11.93 -13.13 7.02
N LEU A 7 -10.77 -12.48 7.23
CA LEU A 7 -10.71 -11.16 7.85
C LEU A 7 -11.02 -10.06 6.82
N ILE A 8 -10.58 -10.21 5.57
CA ILE A 8 -10.78 -9.18 4.54
C ILE A 8 -12.18 -9.30 3.91
N TRP A 9 -12.64 -10.53 3.68
CA TRP A 9 -13.94 -10.85 3.08
C TRP A 9 -14.73 -11.80 4.00
N PRO A 10 -15.34 -11.28 5.08
CA PRO A 10 -16.15 -12.10 5.98
C PRO A 10 -17.42 -12.64 5.28
N ASP A 11 -17.85 -13.83 5.68
CA ASP A 11 -19.11 -14.42 5.21
C ASP A 11 -20.29 -13.48 5.55
N SER A 12 -21.00 -13.00 4.51
CA SER A 12 -22.05 -11.96 4.51
C SER A 12 -23.29 -12.16 5.41
N THR A 13 -23.28 -13.13 6.33
CA THR A 13 -24.47 -13.55 7.09
C THR A 13 -24.60 -12.92 8.49
N ARG A 14 -23.70 -12.02 8.91
CA ARG A 14 -23.81 -11.32 10.21
C ARG A 14 -23.24 -9.90 10.13
N PHE A 15 -24.11 -8.90 9.98
CA PHE A 15 -23.69 -7.49 9.98
C PHE A 15 -23.78 -6.87 11.38
N SER A 16 -22.62 -6.73 12.01
CA SER A 16 -22.30 -5.60 12.89
C SER A 16 -21.02 -4.99 12.32
N ILE A 17 -20.93 -3.66 12.18
CA ILE A 17 -19.66 -2.99 11.93
C ILE A 17 -18.73 -3.46 13.04
N LYS A 18 -17.75 -4.28 12.67
CA LYS A 18 -16.85 -4.87 13.63
C LYS A 18 -15.66 -3.93 13.68
N GLU A 19 -15.49 -3.24 14.80
CA GLU A 19 -14.24 -2.52 15.07
C GLU A 19 -13.12 -3.56 15.00
N TYR A 20 -12.21 -3.41 14.03
CA TYR A 20 -11.03 -4.27 13.94
C TYR A 20 -10.09 -3.87 15.05
N SER A 21 -9.59 -4.85 15.81
CA SER A 21 -8.51 -4.55 16.76
C SER A 21 -7.20 -4.28 16.02
N THR A 22 -6.28 -3.56 16.65
CA THR A 22 -4.90 -3.39 16.16
C THR A 22 -4.25 -4.72 15.80
N GLU A 23 -4.46 -5.77 16.61
CA GLU A 23 -3.96 -7.12 16.33
C GLU A 23 -4.57 -7.73 15.04
N GLN A 24 -5.84 -7.45 14.75
CA GLN A 24 -6.47 -7.89 13.51
C GLN A 24 -5.94 -7.12 12.31
N TRP A 25 -5.70 -5.81 12.45
CA TRP A 25 -5.05 -5.01 11.42
C TRP A 25 -3.63 -5.47 11.14
N LEU A 26 -2.80 -5.69 12.17
CA LEU A 26 -1.48 -6.31 12.02
C LEU A 26 -1.55 -7.68 11.35
N GLY A 27 -2.56 -8.49 11.70
CA GLY A 27 -2.82 -9.78 11.08
C GLY A 27 -3.23 -9.70 9.59
N ILE A 28 -3.61 -8.53 9.10
CA ILE A 28 -3.94 -8.24 7.69
C ILE A 28 -2.74 -7.62 6.97
N VAL A 29 -2.09 -6.61 7.57
CA VAL A 29 -1.00 -5.85 6.98
C VAL A 29 0.15 -6.76 6.60
N GLU A 30 0.69 -7.54 7.54
CA GLU A 30 1.88 -8.37 7.32
C GLU A 30 1.70 -9.36 6.16
N PRO A 31 0.62 -10.17 6.08
CA PRO A 31 0.49 -11.10 4.98
C PRO A 31 0.12 -10.44 3.65
N VAL A 32 -0.56 -9.30 3.66
CA VAL A 32 -0.85 -8.52 2.43
C VAL A 32 0.43 -7.89 1.88
N LEU A 33 1.27 -7.35 2.76
CA LEU A 33 2.57 -6.79 2.40
C LEU A 33 3.51 -7.87 1.86
N GLU A 34 3.55 -9.06 2.48
CA GLU A 34 4.31 -10.20 1.96
C GLU A 34 3.81 -10.62 0.57
N LYS A 35 2.49 -10.63 0.34
CA LYS A 35 1.94 -10.87 -1.00
C LYS A 35 2.31 -9.77 -2.00
N LEU A 36 2.41 -8.51 -1.56
CA LEU A 36 2.84 -7.40 -2.42
C LEU A 36 4.32 -7.55 -2.79
N HIS A 37 5.17 -7.91 -1.83
CA HIS A 37 6.58 -8.24 -2.03
C HIS A 37 6.75 -9.30 -3.12
N ILE A 38 6.00 -10.40 -3.00
CA ILE A 38 5.99 -11.51 -3.98
C ILE A 38 5.48 -11.03 -5.35
N PHE A 39 4.41 -10.24 -5.38
CA PHE A 39 3.80 -9.75 -6.60
C PHE A 39 4.74 -8.81 -7.38
N LEU A 40 5.34 -7.83 -6.70
CA LEU A 40 6.30 -6.89 -7.29
C LEU A 40 7.66 -7.52 -7.57
N LYS A 41 7.99 -8.63 -6.91
CA LYS A 41 9.32 -9.28 -6.92
C LYS A 41 10.42 -8.33 -6.46
N MET A 42 10.11 -7.51 -5.46
CA MET A 42 10.99 -6.47 -4.92
C MET A 42 10.86 -6.43 -3.41
N SER A 43 11.97 -6.27 -2.69
CA SER A 43 11.95 -6.00 -1.25
C SER A 43 11.16 -4.73 -0.94
N ILE A 44 10.39 -4.76 0.13
CA ILE A 44 9.58 -3.64 0.63
C ILE A 44 9.99 -3.39 2.07
N GLU A 45 10.39 -2.16 2.37
CA GLU A 45 10.43 -1.65 3.74
C GLU A 45 9.16 -0.84 4.00
N HIS A 46 8.78 -0.73 5.27
CA HIS A 46 7.55 -0.07 5.66
C HIS A 46 7.67 0.55 7.05
N GLU A 47 6.80 1.51 7.32
CA GLU A 47 6.60 2.04 8.65
C GLU A 47 5.91 1.00 9.56
N GLU A 48 6.18 1.06 10.85
CA GLU A 48 5.45 0.26 11.83
C GLU A 48 4.01 0.76 11.93
N LEU A 49 3.04 -0.16 11.91
CA LEU A 49 1.64 0.22 12.10
C LEU A 49 1.43 0.76 13.52
N GLU A 50 0.93 1.99 13.63
CA GLU A 50 0.61 2.59 14.92
C GLU A 50 -0.53 1.85 15.64
N ASN A 51 -0.58 1.96 16.96
CA ASN A 51 -1.52 1.18 17.78
C ASN A 51 -2.99 1.64 17.72
N ASN A 52 -3.28 2.80 17.10
CA ASN A 52 -4.61 3.40 17.04
C ASN A 52 -5.09 3.53 15.60
N VAL A 53 -5.77 2.50 15.12
CA VAL A 53 -6.29 2.39 13.77
C VAL A 53 -7.80 2.31 13.91
N ASP A 54 -8.52 3.38 13.57
CA ASP A 54 -9.98 3.45 13.70
C ASP A 54 -10.64 2.52 12.66
N ASP A 55 -11.04 3.08 11.52
CA ASP A 55 -11.79 2.37 10.47
C ASP A 55 -10.91 1.87 9.31
N GLY A 56 -9.59 1.96 9.48
CA GLY A 56 -8.63 1.59 8.45
C GLY A 56 -7.20 1.99 8.78
N PHE A 57 -6.25 1.35 8.11
CA PHE A 57 -4.82 1.62 8.25
C PHE A 57 -4.26 2.33 7.03
N CYS A 58 -3.16 3.04 7.25
CA CYS A 58 -2.36 3.69 6.23
C CYS A 58 -0.92 3.65 6.72
N ILE A 59 -0.02 3.00 5.96
CA ILE A 59 1.40 2.93 6.29
C ILE A 59 2.25 3.30 5.08
N ASP A 60 3.36 3.98 5.34
CA ASP A 60 4.35 4.25 4.31
C ASP A 60 5.11 2.98 3.96
N ILE A 61 5.37 2.79 2.66
CA ILE A 61 6.14 1.69 2.10
C ILE A 61 7.18 2.22 1.10
N TRP A 62 8.35 1.59 1.02
CA TRP A 62 9.40 2.03 0.09
C TRP A 62 10.33 0.90 -0.36
N SER A 63 11.01 1.14 -1.49
CA SER A 63 12.13 0.30 -1.92
C SER A 63 13.36 0.55 -1.05
N PRO A 64 13.95 -0.46 -0.40
CA PRO A 64 15.16 -0.27 0.42
C PRO A 64 16.42 0.02 -0.40
N ASN A 65 16.40 -0.32 -1.70
CA ASN A 65 17.55 -0.20 -2.59
C ASN A 65 17.12 0.40 -3.92
N TYR A 66 18.06 1.09 -4.57
CA TYR A 66 17.87 1.52 -5.96
C TYR A 66 17.73 0.31 -6.90
N LEU A 67 16.69 0.37 -7.71
CA LEU A 67 16.41 -0.49 -8.84
C LEU A 67 17.24 -0.04 -10.06
N LEU A 68 17.64 -1.00 -10.89
CA LEU A 68 18.29 -0.77 -12.18
C LEU A 68 19.58 0.07 -12.16
N GLY A 69 20.43 -0.13 -11.14
CA GLY A 69 21.83 0.29 -11.12
C GLY A 69 22.06 1.77 -11.50
N PRO A 70 22.62 2.07 -12.69
CA PRO A 70 22.98 3.45 -13.07
C PRO A 70 21.80 4.41 -13.23
N LEU A 71 20.56 3.90 -13.36
CA LEU A 71 19.38 4.77 -13.42
C LEU A 71 18.88 5.19 -12.03
N ALA A 72 19.44 4.61 -10.96
CA ALA A 72 19.07 4.89 -9.57
C ALA A 72 17.56 5.04 -9.39
N LEU A 73 16.80 4.07 -9.89
CA LEU A 73 15.34 4.10 -9.77
C LEU A 73 14.95 3.71 -8.35
N SER A 74 14.00 4.38 -7.75
CA SER A 74 13.46 4.02 -6.45
C SER A 74 11.95 4.21 -6.46
N TRP A 75 11.29 3.74 -5.41
CA TRP A 75 9.88 4.07 -5.19
C TRP A 75 9.58 4.24 -3.71
N LYS A 76 8.59 5.10 -3.47
CA LYS A 76 7.94 5.30 -2.17
C LYS A 76 6.44 5.22 -2.41
N GLY A 77 5.68 4.96 -1.36
CA GLY A 77 4.27 4.71 -1.53
C GLY A 77 3.57 4.52 -0.21
N ILE A 78 2.29 4.21 -0.32
CA ILE A 78 1.40 3.97 0.81
C ILE A 78 0.72 2.63 0.60
N LEU A 79 0.63 1.84 1.66
CA LEU A 79 -0.29 0.72 1.75
C LEU A 79 -1.45 1.14 2.66
N GLY A 80 -2.65 1.16 2.12
CA GLY A 80 -3.86 1.56 2.83
C GLY A 80 -4.91 0.46 2.84
N GLY A 81 -5.70 0.40 3.90
CA GLY A 81 -6.88 -0.44 3.96
C GLY A 81 -8.00 0.23 4.74
N GLN A 82 -9.22 0.20 4.22
CA GLN A 82 -10.39 0.80 4.85
C GLN A 82 -11.58 -0.16 4.85
N ILE A 83 -12.38 -0.11 5.90
CA ILE A 83 -13.64 -0.85 5.96
C ILE A 83 -14.67 -0.11 5.10
N LEU A 84 -15.23 -0.81 4.12
CA LEU A 84 -16.35 -0.29 3.33
C LEU A 84 -17.67 -0.58 4.05
N ASP A 85 -18.49 0.46 4.22
CA ASP A 85 -19.82 0.41 4.83
C ASP A 85 -20.73 -0.67 4.22
N GLU A 86 -20.53 -0.96 2.93
CA GLU A 86 -21.21 -2.03 2.22
C GLU A 86 -20.55 -3.39 2.48
N GLY A 87 -21.00 -4.03 3.56
CA GLY A 87 -20.78 -5.46 3.76
C GLY A 87 -19.57 -5.84 4.61
N CYS A 88 -19.03 -4.91 5.40
CA CYS A 88 -17.85 -5.11 6.26
C CYS A 88 -16.65 -5.69 5.49
N ARG A 89 -16.50 -5.28 4.21
CA ARG A 89 -15.38 -5.69 3.38
C ARG A 89 -14.26 -4.68 3.56
N ILE A 90 -13.03 -5.16 3.60
CA ILE A 90 -11.87 -4.28 3.62
C ILE A 90 -11.45 -4.04 2.17
N HIS A 91 -11.46 -2.79 1.75
CA HIS A 91 -10.75 -2.39 0.54
C HIS A 91 -9.29 -2.15 0.90
N ILE A 92 -8.38 -2.77 0.17
CA ILE A 92 -6.94 -2.61 0.39
C ILE A 92 -6.28 -2.22 -0.94
N SER A 93 -5.49 -1.17 -0.92
CA SER A 93 -4.75 -0.66 -2.07
C SER A 93 -3.33 -0.27 -1.69
N ALA A 94 -2.44 -0.29 -2.68
CA ALA A 94 -1.09 0.24 -2.57
C ALA A 94 -0.87 1.27 -3.68
N ILE A 95 -0.39 2.44 -3.30
CA ILE A 95 -0.06 3.55 -4.20
C ILE A 95 1.46 3.69 -4.25
N LEU A 96 2.05 3.67 -5.43
CA LEU A 96 3.50 3.74 -5.62
C LEU A 96 3.88 4.92 -6.52
N PHE A 97 4.75 5.78 -5.99
CA PHE A 97 5.42 6.85 -6.70
C PHE A 97 6.80 6.39 -7.13
N LEU A 98 7.10 6.47 -8.42
CA LEU A 98 8.40 6.09 -8.96
C LEU A 98 9.31 7.30 -9.05
N TYR A 99 10.59 7.10 -8.75
CA TYR A 99 11.61 8.14 -8.81
C TYR A 99 12.80 7.65 -9.64
N CYS A 100 13.44 8.56 -10.36
CA CYS A 100 14.77 8.37 -10.93
C CYS A 100 15.71 9.39 -10.31
N ASN A 101 16.68 8.89 -9.53
CA ASN A 101 17.40 9.70 -8.55
C ASN A 101 16.37 10.36 -7.61
N LYS A 102 16.36 11.69 -7.52
CA LYS A 102 15.44 12.47 -6.68
C LYS A 102 14.27 13.10 -7.45
N LYS A 103 13.95 12.58 -8.64
CA LYS A 103 12.91 13.14 -9.50
C LYS A 103 11.78 12.15 -9.67
N LYS A 104 10.57 12.55 -9.26
CA LYS A 104 9.34 11.81 -9.51
C LYS A 104 9.18 11.60 -11.02
N LEU A 105 8.84 10.37 -11.40
CA LEU A 105 8.50 10.01 -12.75
C LEU A 105 7.01 10.23 -12.96
N ILE A 106 6.67 10.87 -14.07
CA ILE A 106 5.30 11.10 -14.52
C ILE A 106 5.12 10.54 -15.92
N THR A 107 3.91 10.10 -16.26
CA THR A 107 3.58 9.65 -17.62
C THR A 107 3.48 10.85 -18.57
N LYS A 108 3.23 10.59 -19.86
CA LYS A 108 2.99 11.68 -20.82
C LYS A 108 1.63 12.33 -20.62
N GLU A 109 0.72 11.58 -20.01
CA GLU A 109 -0.64 11.92 -19.65
C GLU A 109 -0.71 12.60 -18.27
N GLU A 110 0.43 12.92 -17.66
CA GLU A 110 0.57 13.59 -16.35
C GLU A 110 0.19 12.73 -15.13
N ASP A 111 -0.05 11.43 -15.33
CA ASP A 111 -0.21 10.49 -14.22
C ASP A 111 1.07 10.41 -13.40
N SER A 112 0.92 10.36 -12.08
CA SER A 112 2.03 10.52 -11.14
C SER A 112 2.27 9.30 -10.24
N PHE A 113 1.31 8.36 -10.18
CA PHE A 113 1.45 7.14 -9.39
C PHE A 113 0.83 5.91 -10.04
N LEU A 114 1.31 4.75 -9.60
CA LEU A 114 0.75 3.44 -9.88
C LEU A 114 -0.13 3.01 -8.71
N GLU A 115 -1.36 2.59 -9.00
CA GLU A 115 -2.23 1.98 -8.00
C GLU A 115 -2.34 0.47 -8.20
N PHE A 116 -2.22 -0.26 -7.11
CA PHE A 116 -2.51 -1.68 -7.01
C PHE A 116 -3.66 -1.89 -6.05
N VAL A 117 -4.54 -2.82 -6.38
CA VAL A 117 -5.68 -3.20 -5.54
C VAL A 117 -5.57 -4.66 -5.17
N TYR A 118 -5.93 -4.98 -3.94
CA TYR A 118 -5.96 -6.35 -3.44
C TYR A 118 -7.40 -6.87 -3.48
N GLU A 119 -7.67 -7.75 -4.46
CA GLU A 119 -9.00 -8.24 -4.77
C GLU A 119 -9.14 -9.73 -4.49
N GLU A 120 -10.37 -10.19 -4.23
CA GLU A 120 -10.66 -11.62 -4.11
C GLU A 120 -10.68 -12.26 -5.51
N ASN A 121 -9.86 -13.28 -5.70
CA ASN A 121 -9.88 -14.15 -6.87
C ASN A 121 -10.09 -15.61 -6.42
N SER A 122 -11.23 -16.19 -6.78
CA SER A 122 -11.54 -17.61 -6.51
C SER A 122 -11.38 -18.01 -5.03
N GLY A 123 -11.78 -17.12 -4.11
CA GLY A 123 -11.70 -17.37 -2.66
C GLY A 123 -10.35 -17.05 -2.02
N LYS A 124 -9.44 -16.41 -2.75
CA LYS A 124 -8.11 -16.01 -2.25
C LYS A 124 -7.81 -14.57 -2.66
N GLY A 125 -7.20 -13.80 -1.78
CA GLY A 125 -6.76 -12.46 -2.13
C GLY A 125 -5.51 -12.43 -3.00
N GLU A 126 -5.55 -11.63 -4.05
CA GLU A 126 -4.44 -11.41 -4.99
C GLU A 126 -4.30 -9.93 -5.33
N TRP A 127 -3.05 -9.49 -5.50
CA TRP A 127 -2.73 -8.15 -5.99
C TRP A 127 -2.94 -8.04 -7.50
N LYS A 128 -3.44 -6.90 -7.93
CA LYS A 128 -3.63 -6.55 -9.33
C LYS A 128 -3.23 -5.10 -9.54
N LEU A 129 -2.58 -4.82 -10.67
CA LEU A 129 -2.36 -3.45 -11.12
C LEU A 129 -3.69 -2.85 -11.56
N ASN A 130 -4.11 -1.75 -10.93
CA ASN A 130 -5.29 -0.99 -11.34
C ASN A 130 -4.95 -0.06 -12.50
N GLY A 131 -3.85 0.70 -12.39
CA GLY A 131 -3.41 1.61 -13.45
C GLY A 131 -2.46 2.71 -12.98
N TRP A 132 -2.23 3.65 -13.89
CA TRP A 132 -1.61 4.94 -13.61
C TRP A 132 -2.70 5.98 -13.35
N PHE A 133 -2.45 6.88 -12.41
CA PHE A 133 -3.39 7.93 -12.02
C PHE A 133 -2.68 9.25 -11.73
N GLU A 134 -3.41 10.35 -11.95
CA GLU A 134 -3.03 11.70 -11.54
C GLU A 134 -3.21 11.86 -10.02
N ASP A 135 -2.30 12.60 -9.38
CA ASP A 135 -2.49 13.06 -7.99
C ASP A 135 -3.31 14.36 -8.01
N GLU A 136 -4.58 14.24 -8.35
CA GLU A 136 -5.49 15.38 -8.60
C GLU A 136 -5.61 16.31 -7.38
N TYR A 137 -5.42 15.76 -6.18
CA TYR A 137 -5.60 16.48 -4.90
C TYR A 137 -4.28 16.86 -4.24
N GLN A 138 -3.13 16.57 -4.86
CA GLN A 138 -1.80 16.85 -4.28
C GLN A 138 -1.63 16.26 -2.88
N GLU A 139 -2.34 15.17 -2.60
CA GLU A 139 -2.37 14.55 -1.26
C GLU A 139 -1.01 13.98 -0.87
N TYR A 140 -0.12 13.83 -1.85
CA TYR A 140 1.16 13.16 -1.72
C TYR A 140 2.36 14.07 -2.00
N GLU A 141 2.18 15.40 -2.00
CA GLU A 141 3.29 16.37 -2.15
C GLU A 141 4.40 16.17 -1.12
N PHE A 142 4.08 15.59 0.03
CA PHE A 142 5.07 15.26 1.06
C PHE A 142 6.15 14.29 0.55
N PHE A 143 5.80 13.34 -0.34
CA PHE A 143 6.76 12.42 -0.94
C PHE A 143 7.76 13.11 -1.88
N ASP A 144 7.43 14.30 -2.38
CA ASP A 144 8.32 15.09 -3.23
C ASP A 144 9.35 15.89 -2.43
N GLN A 145 9.16 16.05 -1.11
CA GLN A 145 10.03 16.83 -0.24
C GLN A 145 11.02 15.97 0.56
N ASP A 146 10.68 14.72 0.84
CA ASP A 146 11.40 13.84 1.78
C ASP A 146 12.71 13.20 1.26
N ASP A 147 13.04 13.38 -0.02
CA ASP A 147 14.33 12.96 -0.59
C ASP A 147 15.49 13.96 -0.38
N VAL A 148 15.21 15.09 0.27
CA VAL A 148 16.21 16.11 0.60
C VAL A 148 16.93 15.81 1.92
N LEU A 149 16.32 15.09 2.87
CA LEU A 149 16.82 14.98 4.26
C LEU A 149 17.50 13.65 4.62
N ARG A 150 17.41 12.60 3.80
CA ARG A 150 18.03 11.30 4.13
C ARG A 150 19.54 11.19 3.80
N ASP A 151 20.15 12.22 3.23
CA ASP A 151 21.59 12.23 2.88
C ASP A 151 22.52 12.89 3.93
N GLU A 152 22.02 13.37 5.08
CA GLU A 152 22.89 13.98 6.11
C GLU A 152 23.57 12.97 7.06
N VAL A 153 23.49 11.68 6.78
CA VAL A 153 24.20 10.64 7.54
C VAL A 153 25.00 9.74 6.61
N LEU A 154 26.10 10.28 6.06
CA LEU A 154 27.24 9.52 5.56
C LEU A 154 28.55 10.15 6.06
#